data_AF-A0A498H7U6-F1
#
_entry.id   AF-A0A498H7U6-F1
#
_cell.length_a   1.000
_cell.length_b   1.000
_cell.length_c   1.000
_cell.angle_alpha   90.00
_cell.angle_beta   90.00
_cell.angle_gamma   90.00
#
_symmetry.space_group_name_H-M   'P 1'
#
loop_
_entity.id
_entity.type
_entity.pdbx_description
1 polymer ?
#
loop_
_entity_poly.entity_id
_entity_poly.type
_entity_poly.pdbx_seq_one_letter_code
_entity_poly.pdbx_strand_id
1 'polypeptide(L)'
;MVGKDKQEDDNSSDAGYSPEELEQLVQEKDAEIASLKEDLLRKRAEFDNFRKRTRKEQEEFRNFAVENLMMELLDVYDNFERAIESAHNTDDVDSVVEGVEMVFRQFVSILEKEGLKRIECEGEEFDPSEHEAMMHVEHADHPDNTIIDVCKPGYKLNSRIIRPAMVTVSKNTSSDKEEKSSDKEEKSSDKEEKSSDKEEKSSDKEEKCSDKEESSLK
;
A
#
# COMPACT_ATOMS: atom_id res chain seq x y z
N MET A 1 -8.97 -58.89 -29.31
CA MET A 1 -10.18 -59.23 -28.53
C MET A 1 -11.05 -57.98 -28.52
N VAL A 2 -12.11 -58.00 -29.33
CA VAL A 2 -13.35 -57.19 -29.19
C VAL A 2 -13.14 -55.66 -29.22
N GLY A 3 -13.37 -54.94 -30.32
CA GLY A 3 -14.58 -54.98 -31.15
C GLY A 3 -15.71 -54.27 -30.42
N LYS A 4 -15.83 -52.95 -30.58
CA LYS A 4 -17.09 -52.23 -30.36
C LYS A 4 -17.10 -50.91 -31.12
N ASP A 5 -17.67 -51.03 -32.30
CA ASP A 5 -18.32 -49.99 -33.07
C ASP A 5 -19.12 -49.04 -32.17
N LYS A 6 -18.96 -47.73 -32.39
CA LYS A 6 -19.94 -46.73 -32.00
C LYS A 6 -19.89 -45.58 -33.01
N GLN A 7 -20.69 -45.79 -34.06
CA GLN A 7 -21.52 -44.82 -34.75
C GLN A 7 -20.89 -43.44 -35.01
N GLU A 8 -20.36 -43.32 -36.22
CA GLU A 8 -20.44 -42.09 -37.01
C GLU A 8 -21.94 -41.72 -37.16
N ASP A 9 -22.43 -40.84 -36.30
CA ASP A 9 -23.64 -40.06 -36.60
C ASP A 9 -23.22 -38.91 -37.52
N ASP A 10 -22.92 -39.27 -38.76
CA ASP A 10 -22.87 -38.36 -39.90
C ASP A 10 -24.31 -37.95 -40.24
N ASN A 11 -24.90 -37.11 -39.38
CA ASN A 11 -26.11 -36.38 -39.71
C ASN A 11 -25.73 -35.15 -40.53
N SER A 12 -25.08 -35.38 -41.68
CA SER A 12 -25.06 -34.44 -42.78
C SER A 12 -26.49 -34.35 -43.29
N SER A 13 -27.20 -33.33 -42.80
CA SER A 13 -28.38 -32.82 -43.47
C SER A 13 -27.94 -32.41 -44.88
N ASP A 14 -28.11 -33.32 -45.84
CA ASP A 14 -28.17 -33.07 -47.28
C ASP A 14 -29.38 -32.14 -47.51
N ALA A 15 -29.22 -30.88 -47.13
CA ALA A 15 -29.99 -29.79 -47.68
C ALA A 15 -29.49 -29.67 -49.11
N GLY A 16 -30.11 -30.44 -50.01
CA GLY A 16 -29.79 -30.49 -51.43
C GLY A 16 -30.07 -29.14 -52.08
N TYR A 17 -29.13 -28.21 -51.92
CA TYR A 17 -29.07 -26.99 -52.70
C TYR A 17 -28.59 -27.37 -54.10
N SER A 18 -29.32 -26.91 -55.12
CA SER A 18 -28.83 -26.95 -56.48
C SER A 18 -27.51 -26.16 -56.58
N PRO A 19 -26.62 -26.49 -57.54
CA PRO A 19 -25.39 -25.74 -57.76
C PRO A 19 -25.62 -24.23 -57.90
N GLU A 20 -26.74 -23.82 -58.51
CA GLU A 20 -27.15 -22.42 -58.67
C GLU A 20 -27.54 -21.76 -57.33
N GLU A 21 -28.22 -22.47 -56.42
CA GLU A 21 -28.56 -21.96 -55.08
C GLU A 21 -27.31 -21.83 -54.20
N LEU A 22 -26.34 -22.74 -54.33
CA LEU A 22 -25.04 -22.66 -53.66
C LEU A 22 -24.24 -21.44 -54.14
N GLU A 23 -24.21 -21.19 -55.45
CA GLU A 23 -23.55 -20.01 -56.02
C GLU A 23 -24.20 -18.71 -55.56
N GLN A 24 -25.54 -18.65 -55.50
CA GLN A 24 -26.26 -17.49 -54.96
C GLN A 24 -25.96 -17.26 -53.48
N LEU A 25 -25.94 -18.32 -52.67
CA LEU A 25 -25.62 -18.22 -51.24
C LEU A 25 -24.18 -17.74 -51.01
N VAL A 26 -23.22 -18.23 -51.79
CA VAL A 26 -21.83 -17.77 -51.73
C VAL A 26 -21.73 -16.29 -52.10
N GLN A 27 -22.42 -15.84 -53.16
CA GLN A 27 -22.44 -14.42 -53.54
C GLN A 27 -23.07 -13.53 -52.46
N GLU A 28 -24.17 -13.96 -51.84
CA GLU A 28 -24.81 -13.23 -50.74
C GLU A 28 -23.87 -13.13 -49.53
N LYS A 29 -23.20 -14.23 -49.16
CA LYS A 29 -22.24 -14.26 -48.06
C LYS A 29 -21.00 -13.42 -48.34
N ASP A 30 -20.49 -13.42 -49.56
CA ASP A 30 -19.37 -12.58 -49.96
C ASP A 30 -19.74 -11.09 -49.92
N ALA A 31 -20.95 -10.73 -50.32
CA ALA A 31 -21.48 -9.37 -50.20
C ALA A 31 -21.65 -8.95 -48.73
N GLU A 32 -22.18 -9.83 -47.87
CA GLU A 32 -22.30 -9.62 -46.43
C GLU A 32 -20.92 -9.41 -45.78
N ILE A 33 -19.94 -10.27 -46.11
CA ILE A 33 -18.56 -10.15 -45.64
C ILE A 33 -17.91 -8.84 -46.10
N ALA A 34 -18.15 -8.42 -47.35
CA ALA A 34 -17.63 -7.16 -47.87
C ALA A 34 -18.20 -5.96 -47.11
N SER A 35 -19.53 -5.93 -46.88
CA SER A 35 -20.20 -4.90 -46.09
C SER A 35 -19.69 -4.85 -44.65
N LEU A 36 -19.55 -6.01 -44.00
CA LEU A 36 -19.02 -6.10 -42.64
C LEU A 36 -17.56 -5.63 -42.57
N LYS A 37 -16.72 -5.97 -43.55
CA LYS A 37 -15.32 -5.49 -43.61
C LYS A 37 -15.25 -3.98 -43.76
N GLU A 38 -16.09 -3.39 -44.60
CA GLU A 38 -16.18 -1.94 -44.77
C GLU A 38 -16.62 -1.25 -43.48
N ASP A 39 -17.66 -1.77 -42.82
CA ASP A 39 -18.13 -1.27 -41.53
C ASP A 39 -17.07 -1.39 -40.43
N LEU A 40 -16.33 -2.50 -40.39
CA LEU A 40 -15.23 -2.69 -39.45
C LEU A 40 -14.08 -1.71 -39.72
N LEU A 41 -13.74 -1.47 -40.98
CA LEU A 41 -12.72 -0.49 -41.35
C LEU A 41 -13.15 0.92 -40.94
N ARG A 42 -14.42 1.28 -41.18
CA ARG A 42 -15.00 2.57 -40.77
C ARG A 42 -14.97 2.73 -39.26
N LYS A 43 -15.47 1.75 -38.50
CA LYS A 43 -15.44 1.75 -37.04
C LYS A 43 -14.03 1.85 -36.48
N ARG A 44 -13.06 1.17 -37.10
CA ARG A 44 -11.64 1.26 -36.71
C ARG A 44 -11.11 2.68 -36.90
N ALA A 45 -11.39 3.30 -38.03
CA ALA A 45 -11.00 4.68 -38.30
C ALA A 45 -11.67 5.67 -37.33
N GLU A 46 -12.96 5.49 -37.04
CA GLU A 46 -13.68 6.28 -36.03
C GLU A 46 -13.06 6.12 -34.63
N PHE A 47 -12.69 4.90 -34.25
CA PHE A 47 -12.04 4.62 -32.96
C PHE A 47 -10.65 5.27 -32.87
N ASP A 48 -9.86 5.21 -33.93
CA ASP A 48 -8.54 5.86 -33.97
C ASP A 48 -8.66 7.39 -33.88
N ASN A 49 -9.67 7.98 -34.55
CA ASN A 49 -9.98 9.40 -34.45
C ASN A 49 -10.47 9.78 -33.05
N PHE A 50 -11.36 8.99 -32.46
CA PHE A 50 -11.83 9.16 -31.09
C PHE A 50 -10.67 9.12 -30.10
N ARG A 51 -9.80 8.10 -30.18
CA ARG A 51 -8.64 7.97 -29.30
C ARG A 51 -7.69 9.16 -29.40
N LYS A 52 -7.41 9.66 -30.62
CA LYS A 52 -6.59 10.85 -30.83
C LYS A 52 -7.25 12.10 -30.22
N ARG A 53 -8.56 12.26 -30.43
CA ARG A 53 -9.32 13.38 -29.88
C ARG A 53 -9.35 13.34 -28.35
N THR A 54 -9.67 12.21 -27.74
CA THR A 54 -9.71 12.05 -26.29
C THR A 54 -8.35 12.32 -25.65
N ARG A 55 -7.26 11.86 -26.27
CA ARG A 55 -5.91 12.17 -25.77
C ARG A 55 -5.66 13.68 -25.78
N LYS A 56 -6.03 14.37 -26.86
CA LYS A 56 -5.89 15.82 -26.95
C LYS A 56 -6.73 16.54 -25.90
N GLU A 57 -7.98 16.13 -25.71
CA GLU A 57 -8.88 16.70 -24.68
C GLU A 57 -8.34 16.45 -23.27
N GLN A 58 -7.74 15.28 -22.98
CA GLN A 58 -7.09 15.01 -21.68
C GLN A 58 -5.86 15.89 -21.45
N GLU A 59 -5.05 16.12 -22.49
CA GLU A 59 -3.90 17.00 -22.42
C GLU A 59 -4.33 18.46 -22.21
N GLU A 60 -5.35 18.93 -22.93
CA GLU A 60 -5.96 20.25 -22.77
C GLU A 60 -6.56 20.43 -21.37
N PHE A 61 -7.30 19.43 -20.85
CA PHE A 61 -7.86 19.47 -19.50
C PHE A 61 -6.78 19.53 -18.42
N ARG A 62 -5.70 18.76 -18.57
CA ARG A 62 -4.56 18.82 -17.63
C ARG A 62 -3.91 20.20 -17.65
N ASN A 63 -3.71 20.78 -18.83
CA ASN A 63 -3.11 22.11 -18.95
C ASN A 63 -4.01 23.17 -18.31
N PHE A 64 -5.33 23.09 -18.54
CA PHE A 64 -6.30 23.99 -17.92
C PHE A 64 -6.33 23.87 -16.39
N ALA A 65 -6.23 22.65 -15.85
CA ALA A 65 -6.13 22.44 -14.41
C ALA A 65 -4.87 23.07 -13.80
N VAL A 66 -3.72 22.96 -14.50
CA VAL A 66 -2.48 23.61 -14.07
C VAL A 66 -2.58 25.13 -14.18
N GLU A 67 -3.18 25.64 -15.25
CA GLU A 67 -3.38 27.08 -15.47
C GLU A 67 -4.21 27.72 -14.35
N ASN A 68 -5.32 27.08 -13.95
CA ASN A 68 -6.16 27.57 -12.86
C ASN A 68 -5.40 27.65 -11.53
N LEU A 69 -4.64 26.60 -11.18
CA LEU A 69 -3.81 26.60 -9.98
C LEU A 69 -2.73 27.68 -10.03
N MET A 70 -2.10 27.88 -11.19
CA MET A 70 -1.06 28.90 -11.37
C MET A 70 -1.62 30.32 -11.23
N MET A 71 -2.84 30.58 -11.68
CA MET A 71 -3.49 31.88 -11.48
C MET A 71 -3.69 32.18 -9.98
N GLU A 72 -4.18 31.22 -9.19
CA GLU A 72 -4.36 31.43 -7.75
C GLU A 72 -3.02 31.54 -6.99
N LEU A 73 -2.01 30.80 -7.42
CA LEU A 73 -0.65 30.89 -6.85
C LEU A 73 0.04 32.22 -7.18
N LEU A 74 -0.27 32.83 -8.32
CA LEU A 74 0.30 34.12 -8.72
C LEU A 74 -0.14 35.24 -7.76
N ASP A 75 -1.40 35.25 -7.33
CA ASP A 75 -1.89 36.22 -6.35
C ASP A 75 -1.12 36.13 -5.02
N VAL A 76 -0.75 34.91 -4.60
CA VAL A 76 0.07 34.68 -3.40
C VAL A 76 1.50 35.16 -3.63
N TYR A 77 2.07 34.89 -4.81
CA TYR A 77 3.41 35.35 -5.19
C TYR A 77 3.51 36.88 -5.16
N ASP A 78 2.55 37.59 -5.76
CA ASP A 78 2.48 39.05 -5.77
C ASP A 78 2.36 39.60 -4.34
N ASN A 79 1.62 38.91 -3.47
CA ASN A 79 1.51 39.28 -2.07
C ASN A 79 2.82 39.05 -1.29
N PHE A 80 3.59 38.01 -1.62
CA PHE A 80 4.94 37.84 -1.07
C PHE A 80 5.90 38.93 -1.54
N GLU A 81 5.89 39.29 -2.83
CA GLU A 81 6.72 40.41 -3.33
C GLU A 81 6.40 41.70 -2.58
N ARG A 82 5.11 42.02 -2.41
CA ARG A 82 4.67 43.20 -1.64
C ARG A 82 5.08 43.12 -0.17
N ALA A 83 4.99 41.94 0.45
CA ALA A 83 5.40 41.76 1.85
C ALA A 83 6.91 41.97 2.03
N ILE A 84 7.73 41.47 1.09
CA ILE A 84 9.19 41.66 1.09
C ILE A 84 9.55 43.13 0.88
N GLU A 85 8.92 43.81 -0.08
CA GLU A 85 9.15 45.23 -0.31
C GLU A 85 8.76 46.08 0.92
N SER A 86 7.64 45.76 1.57
CA SER A 86 7.24 46.42 2.82
C SER A 86 8.24 46.16 3.94
N ALA A 87 8.78 44.94 4.05
CA ALA A 87 9.76 44.58 5.06
C ALA A 87 11.09 45.34 4.92
N HIS A 88 11.47 45.74 3.70
CA HIS A 88 12.64 46.59 3.48
C HIS A 88 12.45 48.05 3.90
N ASN A 89 11.19 48.49 4.05
CA ASN A 89 10.83 49.87 4.33
C ASN A 89 10.36 50.11 5.77
N THR A 90 10.37 49.09 6.63
CA THR A 90 9.95 49.16 8.03
C THR A 90 10.99 48.51 8.95
N ASP A 91 11.21 49.10 10.12
CA ASP A 91 12.02 48.50 11.19
C ASP A 91 11.15 47.71 12.19
N ASP A 92 9.82 47.73 12.04
CA ASP A 92 8.89 47.01 12.89
C ASP A 92 8.76 45.54 12.47
N VAL A 93 9.53 44.69 13.15
CA VAL A 93 9.58 43.25 12.90
C VAL A 93 8.21 42.57 13.11
N ASP A 94 7.44 43.01 14.09
CA ASP A 94 6.15 42.38 14.42
C ASP A 94 5.15 42.61 13.27
N SER A 95 5.14 43.81 12.69
CA SER A 95 4.32 44.11 11.50
C SER A 95 4.70 43.26 10.27
N VAL A 96 5.99 42.94 10.11
CA VAL A 96 6.47 42.10 9.01
C VAL A 96 6.04 40.65 9.22
N VAL A 97 6.18 40.13 10.44
CA VAL A 97 5.74 38.78 10.80
C VAL A 97 4.23 38.63 10.55
N GLU A 98 3.42 39.58 11.00
CA GLU A 98 1.98 39.56 10.77
C GLU A 98 1.64 39.56 9.27
N GLY A 99 2.30 40.41 8.48
CA GLY A 99 2.12 40.45 7.03
C GLY A 99 2.45 39.12 6.35
N VAL A 100 3.55 38.47 6.74
CA VAL A 100 3.95 37.16 6.21
C VAL A 100 2.98 36.07 6.64
N GLU A 101 2.51 36.08 7.89
CA GLU A 101 1.49 35.13 8.39
C GLU A 101 0.15 35.28 7.65
N MET A 102 -0.23 36.50 7.25
CA MET A 102 -1.42 36.72 6.42
C MET A 102 -1.27 36.06 5.05
N VAL A 103 -0.13 36.25 4.37
CA VAL A 103 0.12 35.63 3.06
C VAL A 103 0.20 34.11 3.17
N PHE A 104 0.83 33.59 4.23
CA PHE A 104 0.87 32.15 4.49
C PHE A 104 -0.52 31.55 4.71
N ARG A 105 -1.39 32.22 5.48
CA ARG A 105 -2.79 31.78 5.67
C ARG A 105 -3.56 31.77 4.35
N GLN A 106 -3.37 32.78 3.50
CA GLN A 106 -3.98 32.81 2.17
C GLN A 106 -3.50 31.62 1.33
N PHE A 107 -2.20 31.34 1.32
CA PHE A 107 -1.62 30.20 0.60
C PHE A 107 -2.21 28.86 1.06
N VAL A 108 -2.29 28.64 2.37
CA VAL A 108 -2.90 27.42 2.93
C VAL A 108 -4.37 27.31 2.53
N SER A 109 -5.13 28.40 2.57
CA SER A 109 -6.55 28.40 2.20
C SER A 109 -6.80 28.01 0.73
N ILE A 110 -5.90 28.43 -0.19
CA ILE A 110 -5.95 28.05 -1.60
C ILE A 110 -5.69 26.55 -1.77
N LEU A 111 -4.66 26.04 -1.08
CA LEU A 111 -4.34 24.61 -1.11
C LEU A 111 -5.49 23.74 -0.57
N GLU A 112 -6.13 24.16 0.53
CA GLU A 112 -7.28 23.46 1.11
C GLU A 112 -8.49 23.48 0.20
N LYS A 113 -8.73 24.60 -0.50
CA LYS A 113 -9.80 24.74 -1.50
C LYS A 113 -9.62 23.76 -2.67
N GLU A 114 -8.38 23.55 -3.12
CA GLU A 114 -8.02 22.56 -4.15
C GLU A 114 -7.98 21.11 -3.60
N GLY A 115 -8.29 20.93 -2.32
CA GLY A 115 -8.46 19.63 -1.67
C GLY A 115 -7.20 19.07 -1.02
N LEU A 116 -6.12 19.84 -0.91
CA LEU A 116 -4.94 19.45 -0.16
C LEU A 116 -5.18 19.63 1.34
N LYS A 117 -5.09 18.55 2.10
CA LYS A 117 -5.23 18.55 3.56
C LYS A 117 -3.96 18.03 4.22
N ARG A 118 -3.58 18.65 5.33
CA ARG A 118 -2.54 18.14 6.21
C ARG A 118 -3.06 16.88 6.92
N ILE A 119 -2.20 15.89 7.08
CA ILE A 119 -2.49 14.71 7.91
C ILE A 119 -2.14 15.10 9.35
N GLU A 120 -3.14 15.06 10.23
CA GLU A 120 -2.98 15.23 11.67
C GLU A 120 -2.60 13.86 12.23
N CYS A 121 -1.47 13.79 12.93
CA CYS A 121 -0.89 12.51 13.34
C CYS A 121 -0.53 12.48 14.82
N GLU A 122 -0.31 13.63 15.46
CA GLU A 122 0.15 13.68 16.86
C GLU A 122 -0.91 13.09 17.80
N GLY A 123 -0.53 12.05 18.54
CA GLY A 123 -1.43 11.34 19.45
C GLY A 123 -2.37 10.32 18.79
N GLU A 124 -2.32 10.15 17.47
CA GLU A 124 -3.09 9.12 16.77
C GLU A 124 -2.33 7.77 16.71
N GLU A 125 -3.06 6.70 16.39
CA GLU A 125 -2.47 5.39 16.13
C GLU A 125 -1.71 5.38 14.80
N PHE A 126 -0.58 4.67 14.78
CA PHE A 126 0.23 4.55 13.58
C PHE A 126 -0.46 3.68 12.50
N ASP A 127 -0.98 4.33 11.45
CA ASP A 127 -1.37 3.68 10.19
C ASP A 127 -0.22 3.67 9.14
N PRO A 128 0.30 2.50 8.71
CA PRO A 128 1.28 2.38 7.62
C PRO A 128 0.82 2.95 6.26
N SER A 129 -0.49 3.15 6.06
CA SER A 129 -1.02 3.71 4.82
C SER A 129 -0.77 5.22 4.72
N GLU A 130 -0.88 5.93 5.84
CA GLU A 130 -0.75 7.40 5.95
C GLU A 130 0.58 7.87 6.56
N HIS A 131 1.29 6.97 7.25
CA HIS A 131 2.45 7.31 8.06
C HIS A 131 3.71 6.49 7.71
N GLU A 132 4.86 7.14 7.86
CA GLU A 132 6.19 6.55 7.72
C GLU A 132 6.93 6.68 9.05
N ALA A 133 7.13 5.57 9.76
CA ALA A 133 7.82 5.57 11.05
C ALA A 133 9.33 5.74 10.84
N MET A 134 9.89 6.85 11.33
CA MET A 134 11.32 7.13 11.26
C MET A 134 12.09 6.55 12.44
N MET A 135 11.49 6.62 13.63
CA MET A 135 12.12 6.18 14.88
C MET A 135 11.07 5.58 15.81
N HIS A 136 11.52 4.64 16.64
CA HIS A 136 10.76 4.17 17.80
C HIS A 136 11.40 4.72 19.06
N VAL A 137 10.60 5.36 19.92
CA VAL A 137 11.06 5.91 21.20
C VAL A 137 10.35 5.22 22.34
N GLU A 138 11.12 4.81 23.35
CA GLU A 138 10.56 4.23 24.56
C GLU A 138 9.77 5.31 25.32
N HIS A 139 8.47 5.09 25.49
CA HIS A 139 7.59 6.04 26.19
C HIS A 139 6.70 5.29 27.16
N ALA A 140 6.74 5.66 28.45
CA ALA A 140 5.98 5.00 29.50
C ALA A 140 4.50 5.44 29.53
N ASP A 141 4.23 6.66 29.08
CA ASP A 141 2.91 7.30 29.19
C ASP A 141 2.02 7.12 27.94
N HIS A 142 2.55 6.54 26.86
CA HIS A 142 1.81 6.34 25.61
C HIS A 142 1.65 4.83 25.30
N PRO A 143 0.50 4.42 24.71
CA PRO A 143 0.31 3.05 24.25
C PRO A 143 1.38 2.65 23.23
N ASP A 144 1.61 1.35 23.03
CA ASP A 144 2.41 0.87 21.89
C ASP A 144 1.81 1.36 20.56
N ASN A 145 2.65 1.65 19.57
CA ASN A 145 2.25 2.09 18.23
C ASN A 145 1.48 3.44 18.16
N THR A 146 1.69 4.34 19.11
CA THR A 146 1.13 5.70 19.10
C THR A 146 2.14 6.69 18.52
N ILE A 147 1.68 7.66 17.75
CA ILE A 147 2.54 8.71 17.20
C ILE A 147 2.81 9.76 18.28
N ILE A 148 4.08 9.89 18.65
CA ILE A 148 4.53 10.84 19.69
C ILE A 148 4.81 12.21 19.07
N ASP A 149 5.49 12.23 17.92
CA ASP A 149 5.96 13.46 17.29
C ASP A 149 5.99 13.31 15.77
N VAL A 150 5.79 14.42 15.07
CA VAL A 150 5.76 14.51 13.61
C VAL A 150 6.99 15.25 13.12
N CYS A 151 8.00 14.50 12.70
CA CYS A 151 9.22 15.07 12.14
C CYS A 151 8.96 15.82 10.82
N LYS A 152 8.01 15.33 10.01
CA LYS A 152 7.62 15.98 8.75
C LYS A 152 6.13 15.76 8.49
N PRO A 153 5.35 16.82 8.24
CA PRO A 153 3.91 16.68 8.07
C PRO A 153 3.56 15.87 6.80
N GLY A 154 2.53 15.04 6.89
CA GLY A 154 1.94 14.38 5.73
C GLY A 154 0.92 15.27 5.03
N TYR A 155 0.65 14.99 3.76
CA TYR A 155 -0.38 15.67 2.98
C TYR A 155 -1.16 14.68 2.12
N LYS A 156 -2.49 14.86 2.12
CA LYS A 156 -3.43 14.14 1.26
C LYS A 156 -4.14 15.12 0.33
N LEU A 157 -4.25 14.77 -0.95
CA LEU A 157 -5.01 15.51 -1.94
C LEU A 157 -6.30 14.75 -2.20
N ASN A 158 -7.43 15.32 -1.81
CA ASN A 158 -8.73 14.64 -1.79
C ASN A 158 -8.67 13.34 -0.99
N SER A 159 -8.67 12.18 -1.66
CA SER A 159 -8.57 10.86 -1.04
C SER A 159 -7.23 10.16 -1.31
N ARG A 160 -6.29 10.84 -1.99
CA ARG A 160 -4.99 10.27 -2.37
C ARG A 160 -3.87 10.89 -1.55
N ILE A 161 -3.06 10.05 -0.93
CA ILE A 161 -1.88 10.49 -0.18
C ILE A 161 -0.81 10.93 -1.17
N ILE A 162 -0.36 12.18 -1.04
CA ILE A 162 0.72 12.75 -1.85
C ILE A 162 2.06 12.55 -1.13
N ARG A 163 2.03 12.67 0.19
CA ARG A 163 3.20 12.48 1.04
C ARG A 163 2.77 11.90 2.39
N PRO A 164 3.30 10.74 2.81
CA PRO A 164 3.04 10.23 4.15
C PRO A 164 3.67 11.15 5.21
N ALA A 165 3.11 11.15 6.42
CA ALA A 165 3.73 11.87 7.52
C ALA A 165 4.91 11.07 8.07
N MET A 166 6.05 11.71 8.26
CA MET A 166 7.19 11.07 8.91
C MET A 166 7.07 11.27 10.40
N VAL A 167 6.96 10.17 11.14
CA VAL A 167 6.56 10.18 12.54
C VAL A 167 7.49 9.37 13.42
N THR A 168 7.53 9.73 14.69
CA THR A 168 8.16 8.95 15.75
C THR A 168 7.08 8.21 16.52
N VAL A 169 7.25 6.90 16.65
CA VAL A 169 6.25 6.00 17.23
C VAL A 169 6.70 5.53 18.61
N SER A 170 5.77 5.46 19.56
CA SER A 170 6.03 4.92 20.89
C SER A 170 6.27 3.41 20.86
N LYS A 171 7.23 3.00 21.67
CA LYS A 171 7.36 1.62 22.14
C LYS A 171 7.20 1.63 23.66
N ASN A 172 6.10 1.09 24.14
CA ASN A 172 5.84 0.92 25.55
C ASN A 172 6.72 -0.22 26.11
N THR A 173 7.50 0.08 27.13
CA THR A 173 8.40 -0.89 27.78
C THR A 173 7.74 -1.64 28.93
N SER A 174 6.45 -1.39 29.21
CA SER A 174 5.68 -2.06 30.27
C SER A 174 4.99 -3.35 29.81
N SER A 175 4.57 -3.45 28.55
CA SER A 175 3.97 -4.66 27.95
C SER A 175 5.00 -5.81 27.82
N ASP A 176 6.23 -5.49 27.45
CA ASP A 176 7.36 -6.45 27.36
C ASP A 176 7.75 -7.10 28.71
N LYS A 177 7.30 -6.54 29.85
CA LYS A 177 7.56 -7.10 31.19
C LYS A 177 6.53 -8.13 31.63
N GLU A 178 5.31 -8.10 31.09
CA GLU A 178 4.26 -9.07 31.45
C GLU A 178 4.46 -10.40 30.71
N GLU A 179 4.84 -10.41 29.43
CA GLU A 179 5.10 -11.65 28.68
C GLU A 179 6.35 -12.42 29.17
N LYS A 180 7.34 -11.72 29.73
CA LYS A 180 8.51 -12.37 30.37
C LYS A 180 8.22 -12.91 31.77
N SER A 181 7.06 -12.60 32.36
CA SER A 181 6.66 -13.12 33.66
C SER A 181 5.88 -14.43 33.56
N SER A 182 5.07 -14.62 32.51
CA SER A 182 4.38 -15.89 32.24
C SER A 182 5.34 -17.02 31.84
N ASP A 183 6.40 -16.68 31.09
CA ASP A 183 7.44 -17.64 30.67
C ASP A 183 8.38 -18.08 31.83
N LYS A 184 8.31 -17.37 32.97
CA LYS A 184 9.09 -17.68 34.19
C LYS A 184 8.31 -18.54 35.17
N GLU A 185 6.97 -18.48 35.18
CA GLU A 185 6.14 -19.36 36.01
C GLU A 185 6.06 -20.77 35.44
N GLU A 186 5.95 -20.96 34.12
CA GLU A 186 5.95 -22.31 33.53
C GLU A 186 7.28 -23.06 33.77
N LYS A 187 8.43 -22.36 33.70
CA LYS A 187 9.75 -22.95 34.02
C LYS A 187 9.98 -23.27 35.50
N SER A 188 9.12 -22.78 36.40
CA SER A 188 9.20 -23.12 37.83
C SER A 188 8.47 -24.44 38.17
N SER A 189 7.41 -24.76 37.42
CA SER A 189 6.67 -26.03 37.57
C SER A 189 7.43 -27.26 37.07
N ASP A 190 8.25 -27.11 36.02
CA ASP A 190 9.04 -28.19 35.40
C ASP A 190 10.33 -28.54 36.21
N LYS A 191 10.59 -27.81 37.31
CA LYS A 191 11.78 -28.00 38.16
C LYS A 191 11.50 -28.77 39.45
N GLU A 192 10.23 -28.93 39.85
CA GLU A 192 9.83 -29.77 40.99
C GLU A 192 9.60 -31.24 40.59
N GLU A 193 9.21 -31.56 39.36
CA GLU A 193 9.10 -32.97 38.93
C GLU A 193 10.47 -33.64 38.71
N LYS A 194 11.53 -32.85 38.41
CA LYS A 194 12.88 -33.36 38.13
C LYS A 194 13.75 -33.64 39.37
N SER A 195 13.29 -33.33 40.57
CA SER A 195 13.97 -33.67 41.82
C SER A 195 13.55 -35.02 42.40
N SER A 196 12.41 -35.58 41.97
CA SER A 196 11.93 -36.89 42.43
C SER A 196 12.54 -38.10 41.68
N ASP A 197 13.11 -37.88 40.49
CA ASP A 197 13.64 -38.95 39.63
C ASP A 197 15.18 -39.15 39.74
N LYS A 198 15.81 -38.54 40.76
CA LYS A 198 17.27 -38.58 40.96
C LYS A 198 17.74 -39.34 42.21
N GLU A 199 16.84 -39.84 43.04
CA GLU A 199 17.21 -40.67 44.20
C GLU A 199 17.21 -42.18 43.90
N GLU A 200 16.47 -42.69 42.91
CA GLU A 200 16.44 -44.14 42.61
C GLU A 200 17.60 -44.65 41.72
N LYS A 201 18.53 -43.79 41.29
CA LYS A 201 19.71 -44.20 40.50
C LYS A 201 21.02 -44.25 41.29
N SER A 202 20.94 -44.14 42.61
CA SER A 202 22.10 -44.17 43.51
C SER A 202 22.31 -45.52 44.22
N SER A 203 21.39 -46.49 44.10
CA SER A 203 21.49 -47.80 44.76
C SER A 203 22.04 -48.94 43.91
N ASP A 204 22.44 -48.69 42.66
CA ASP A 204 22.88 -49.74 41.71
C ASP A 204 24.37 -49.64 41.31
N LYS A 205 25.19 -49.05 42.19
CA LYS A 205 26.66 -48.90 41.97
C LYS A 205 27.54 -49.36 43.13
N GLU A 206 26.98 -50.11 44.06
CA GLU A 206 27.72 -50.79 45.15
C GLU A 206 27.54 -52.32 45.10
N GLU A 207 27.71 -52.95 43.92
CA GLU A 207 27.84 -54.42 43.89
C GLU A 207 28.75 -54.97 42.77
N LYS A 208 29.70 -54.16 42.30
CA LYS A 208 30.83 -54.63 41.47
C LYS A 208 32.15 -54.00 41.90
N CYS A 209 32.54 -54.27 43.13
CA CYS A 209 33.90 -54.07 43.61
C CYS A 209 34.28 -55.11 44.68
N SER A 210 34.01 -56.38 44.41
CA SER A 210 34.72 -57.52 44.98
C SER A 210 35.21 -58.37 43.81
N ASP A 211 36.41 -58.93 43.93
CA ASP A 211 37.09 -59.75 42.92
C ASP A 211 37.89 -58.99 41.85
N LYS A 212 38.97 -58.34 42.31
CA LYS A 212 40.31 -58.51 41.70
C LYS A 212 41.39 -57.94 42.60
N GLU A 213 42.40 -58.78 42.82
CA GLU A 213 43.70 -58.50 43.47
C GLU A 213 43.84 -58.82 44.97
N GLU A 214 43.46 -60.06 45.35
CA GLU A 214 44.43 -60.89 46.08
C GLU A 214 45.64 -61.16 45.14
N SER A 215 46.63 -60.24 45.12
CA SER A 215 47.93 -60.50 44.48
C SER A 215 49.00 -59.44 44.81
N SER A 216 49.31 -59.25 46.09
CA SER A 216 50.63 -58.81 46.55
C SER A 216 50.75 -59.17 48.03
N LEU A 217 51.04 -60.43 48.36
CA LEU A 217 52.39 -60.95 48.62
C LEU A 217 53.18 -60.16 49.67
N LYS A 218 53.37 -60.85 50.80
CA LYS A 218 54.57 -60.87 51.68
C LYS A 218 55.04 -59.58 52.32
#